data_AF-A0A2P1UC21-F1
#
_entry.id   AF-A0A2P1UC21-F1
#
_cell.length_a   1.000
_cell.length_b   1.000
_cell.length_c   1.000
_cell.angle_alpha   90.00
_cell.angle_beta   90.00
_cell.angle_gamma   90.00
#
_symmetry.space_group_name_H-M   'P 1'
#
loop_
_entity.id
_entity.type
_entity.pdbx_description
1 polymer ?
#
loop_
_entity_poly.entity_id
_entity_poly.type
_entity_poly.pdbx_seq_one_letter_code
_entity_poly.pdbx_strand_id
1 'polypeptide(L)'
;MSSCPRWCQPFLTVATGKPLKGETPSRLTPMYHLATATLSLLSGVILNILFLHHGFLICLPLGWLFTVSGARKLQVQIVHQCAHEQFLGREKFDQWLGETLSIFLMIGNFPTYCQTHKKDHHGLKNLMTPTDPTFHFLQTLGLLNIKP
;
A
#
# COMPACT_ATOMS: atom_id res chain seq x y z
N MET A 1 -23.76 -12.27 -3.36
CA MET A 1 -23.68 -11.22 -4.39
C MET A 1 -24.21 -11.81 -5.70
N SER A 2 -25.53 -11.85 -5.87
CA SER A 2 -26.19 -12.48 -7.04
C SER A 2 -26.78 -11.47 -8.02
N SER A 3 -26.65 -10.17 -7.76
CA SER A 3 -27.35 -9.11 -8.50
C SER A 3 -26.42 -8.14 -9.25
N CYS A 4 -25.10 -8.37 -9.28
CA CYS A 4 -24.19 -7.48 -10.01
C CYS A 4 -24.03 -7.93 -11.47
N PRO A 5 -24.09 -7.02 -12.46
CA PRO A 5 -23.86 -7.37 -13.86
C PRO A 5 -22.51 -8.08 -14.07
N ARG A 6 -22.51 -9.17 -14.86
CA ARG A 6 -21.32 -9.99 -15.12
C ARG A 6 -20.14 -9.19 -15.67
N TRP A 7 -20.38 -8.09 -16.39
CA TRP A 7 -19.32 -7.24 -16.94
C TRP A 7 -18.58 -6.42 -15.87
N CYS A 8 -19.22 -6.10 -14.73
CA CYS A 8 -18.58 -5.45 -13.59
C CYS A 8 -17.77 -6.43 -12.74
N GLN A 9 -18.03 -7.73 -12.88
CA GLN A 9 -17.49 -8.75 -11.99
C GLN A 9 -15.95 -8.79 -11.96
N PRO A 10 -15.22 -8.75 -13.09
CA PRO A 10 -13.76 -8.73 -13.05
C PRO A 10 -13.19 -7.53 -12.28
N PHE A 11 -13.80 -6.35 -12.46
CA PHE A 11 -13.40 -5.14 -11.73
C PHE A 11 -13.65 -5.31 -10.23
N LEU A 12 -14.83 -5.80 -9.83
CA LEU A 12 -15.16 -6.03 -8.42
C LEU A 12 -14.25 -7.07 -7.79
N THR A 13 -13.93 -8.15 -8.49
CA THR A 13 -13.00 -9.16 -8.00
C THR A 13 -11.61 -8.59 -7.75
N VAL A 14 -11.12 -7.70 -8.61
CA VAL A 14 -9.87 -6.97 -8.38
C VAL A 14 -10.00 -5.99 -7.20
N ALA A 15 -11.10 -5.24 -7.13
CA ALA A 15 -11.31 -4.20 -6.11
C ALA A 15 -11.54 -4.77 -4.70
N THR A 16 -12.25 -5.89 -4.59
CA THR A 16 -12.62 -6.49 -3.29
C THR A 16 -11.80 -7.73 -2.94
N GLY A 17 -11.00 -8.25 -3.87
CA GLY A 17 -10.27 -9.52 -3.71
C GLY A 17 -11.17 -10.75 -3.60
N LYS A 18 -12.47 -10.63 -3.92
CA LYS A 18 -13.46 -11.71 -3.76
C LYS A 18 -14.02 -12.12 -5.13
N PRO A 19 -13.65 -13.30 -5.66
CA PRO A 19 -14.23 -13.81 -6.90
C PRO A 19 -15.70 -14.19 -6.70
N LEU A 20 -16.50 -14.09 -7.76
CA LEU A 20 -17.83 -14.72 -7.78
C LEU A 20 -17.70 -16.24 -7.75
N LYS A 21 -18.75 -16.94 -7.30
CA LYS A 21 -18.80 -18.40 -7.35
C LYS A 21 -18.62 -18.87 -8.80
N GLY A 22 -17.55 -19.63 -9.07
CA GLY A 22 -17.21 -20.13 -10.41
C GLY A 22 -16.24 -19.24 -11.19
N GLU A 23 -15.88 -18.06 -10.68
CA GLU A 23 -14.81 -17.23 -11.24
C GLU A 23 -13.46 -17.68 -10.66
N THR A 24 -12.45 -17.78 -11.52
CA THR A 24 -11.09 -18.08 -11.08
C THR A 24 -10.45 -16.82 -10.51
N PRO A 25 -9.98 -16.82 -9.25
CA PRO A 25 -9.29 -15.66 -8.69
C PRO A 25 -8.01 -15.38 -9.48
N SER A 26 -7.79 -14.10 -9.82
CA SER A 26 -6.52 -13.67 -10.40
C SER A 26 -5.41 -13.84 -9.36
N ARG A 27 -4.41 -14.67 -9.68
CA ARG A 27 -3.22 -14.87 -8.85
C ARG A 27 -2.09 -14.00 -9.39
N LEU A 28 -2.09 -12.74 -8.97
CA LEU A 28 -1.02 -11.82 -9.30
C LEU A 28 0.22 -12.14 -8.45
N THR A 29 1.41 -12.08 -9.08
CA THR A 29 2.67 -12.38 -8.40
C THR A 29 3.17 -11.18 -7.60
N PRO A 30 3.99 -11.38 -6.53
CA PRO A 30 4.61 -10.26 -5.80
C PRO A 30 5.35 -9.29 -6.73
N MET A 31 6.08 -9.82 -7.72
CA MET A 31 6.79 -9.03 -8.72
C MET A 31 5.86 -8.20 -9.61
N TYR A 32 4.67 -8.71 -9.96
CA TYR A 32 3.67 -7.91 -10.64
C TYR A 32 3.23 -6.71 -9.80
N HIS A 33 3.03 -6.91 -8.49
CA HIS A 33 2.66 -5.81 -7.58
C HIS A 33 3.77 -4.75 -7.48
N LEU A 34 5.03 -5.18 -7.36
CA LEU A 34 6.18 -4.28 -7.37
C LEU A 34 6.30 -3.51 -8.69
N ALA A 35 6.27 -4.22 -9.82
CA ALA A 35 6.40 -3.61 -11.14
C ALA A 35 5.28 -2.58 -11.40
N THR A 36 4.03 -2.94 -11.16
CA THR A 36 2.89 -2.02 -11.36
C THR A 36 2.93 -0.82 -10.42
N ALA A 37 3.37 -1.00 -9.16
CA ALA A 37 3.49 0.11 -8.22
C ALA A 37 4.60 1.09 -8.64
N THR A 38 5.77 0.57 -9.02
CA THR A 38 6.90 1.38 -9.50
C THR A 38 6.55 2.10 -10.80
N LEU A 39 5.96 1.39 -11.77
CA LEU A 39 5.52 2.00 -13.03
C LEU A 39 4.47 3.08 -12.81
N SER A 40 3.51 2.85 -11.90
CA SER A 40 2.52 3.85 -11.52
C SER A 40 3.18 5.11 -10.95
N LEU A 41 4.10 4.94 -9.99
CA LEU A 41 4.83 6.05 -9.38
C LEU A 41 5.63 6.85 -10.42
N LEU A 42 6.42 6.17 -11.25
CA LEU A 42 7.22 6.81 -12.31
C LEU A 42 6.34 7.52 -13.34
N SER A 43 5.24 6.90 -13.75
CA SER A 43 4.28 7.51 -14.68
C SER A 43 3.69 8.79 -14.09
N GLY A 44 3.36 8.79 -12.81
CA GLY A 44 2.86 9.99 -12.12
C GLY A 44 3.90 11.12 -12.09
N VAL A 45 5.17 10.80 -11.81
CA VAL A 45 6.27 11.77 -11.85
C VAL A 45 6.44 12.34 -13.25
N ILE A 46 6.45 11.50 -14.29
CA ILE A 46 6.56 11.92 -15.70
C ILE A 46 5.39 12.84 -16.08
N LEU A 47 4.16 12.50 -15.71
CA LEU A 47 2.99 13.34 -15.98
C LEU A 47 3.09 14.72 -15.31
N ASN A 48 3.58 14.78 -14.07
CA ASN A 48 3.81 16.05 -13.38
C ASN A 48 4.92 16.88 -14.07
N ILE A 49 6.00 16.25 -14.54
CA ILE A 49 7.04 16.93 -15.32
C ILE A 49 6.47 17.47 -16.65
N LEU A 50 5.66 16.67 -17.36
CA LEU A 50 5.00 17.10 -18.60
C LEU A 50 4.05 18.28 -18.36
N PHE A 51 3.32 18.28 -17.25
CA PHE A 51 2.51 19.42 -16.84
C PHE A 51 3.37 20.67 -16.65
N LEU A 52 4.50 20.57 -15.94
CA LEU A 52 5.40 21.72 -15.70
C LEU A 52 6.00 22.28 -16.99
N HIS A 53 6.31 21.44 -17.97
CA HIS A 53 6.91 21.87 -19.24
C HIS A 53 5.90 22.36 -20.28
N HIS A 54 4.72 21.75 -20.36
CA HIS A 54 3.76 22.00 -21.45
C HIS A 54 2.42 22.57 -20.99
N GLY A 55 2.17 22.66 -19.69
CA GLY A 55 0.94 23.25 -19.14
C GLY A 55 -0.32 22.41 -19.34
N PHE A 56 -0.21 21.14 -19.73
CA PHE A 56 -1.36 20.26 -19.91
C PHE A 56 -2.07 19.99 -18.58
N LEU A 57 -3.13 20.75 -18.29
CA LEU A 57 -3.82 20.73 -17.01
C LEU A 57 -4.33 19.33 -16.60
N ILE A 58 -4.66 18.46 -17.56
CA ILE A 58 -5.10 17.08 -17.27
C ILE A 58 -3.96 16.20 -16.73
N CYS A 59 -2.71 16.51 -17.06
CA CYS A 59 -1.55 15.75 -16.57
C CYS A 59 -1.33 15.95 -15.07
N LEU A 60 -1.77 17.07 -14.49
CA LEU A 60 -1.61 17.35 -13.06
C LEU A 60 -2.43 16.40 -12.16
N PRO A 61 -3.77 16.32 -12.27
CA PRO A 61 -4.55 15.41 -11.43
C PRO A 61 -4.23 13.94 -11.69
N LEU A 62 -3.93 13.57 -12.95
CA LEU A 62 -3.47 12.22 -13.27
C LEU A 62 -2.10 11.95 -12.65
N GLY A 63 -1.16 12.88 -12.77
CA GLY A 63 0.17 12.80 -12.16
C GLY A 63 0.08 12.54 -10.66
N TRP A 64 -0.76 13.31 -9.96
CA TRP A 64 -1.02 13.09 -8.52
C TRP A 64 -1.60 11.72 -8.23
N LEU A 65 -2.63 11.29 -8.97
CA LEU A 65 -3.27 9.99 -8.78
C LEU A 65 -2.26 8.85 -8.88
N PHE A 66 -1.44 8.85 -9.94
CA PHE A 66 -0.45 7.82 -10.21
C PHE A 66 0.70 7.84 -9.19
N THR A 67 1.24 9.03 -8.88
CA THR A 67 2.31 9.19 -7.87
C THR A 67 1.85 8.71 -6.50
N VAL A 68 0.69 9.17 -6.01
CA VAL A 68 0.17 8.80 -4.68
C VAL A 68 -0.20 7.32 -4.64
N SER A 69 -0.86 6.80 -5.67
CA SER A 69 -1.25 5.39 -5.74
C SER A 69 -0.02 4.46 -5.74
N GLY A 70 0.99 4.76 -6.56
CA GLY A 70 2.23 4.00 -6.64
C GLY A 70 3.02 4.02 -5.33
N ALA A 71 3.26 5.22 -4.77
CA ALA A 71 3.97 5.38 -3.51
C ALA A 71 3.25 4.67 -2.35
N ARG A 72 1.92 4.83 -2.25
CA ARG A 72 1.12 4.16 -1.23
C ARG A 72 1.22 2.65 -1.36
N LYS A 73 1.09 2.10 -2.57
CA LYS A 73 1.18 0.65 -2.81
C LYS A 73 2.56 0.09 -2.44
N LEU A 74 3.64 0.79 -2.80
CA LEU A 74 5.00 0.42 -2.39
C LEU A 74 5.14 0.41 -0.86
N GLN A 75 4.66 1.43 -0.17
CA GLN A 75 4.77 1.52 1.29
C GLN A 75 3.88 0.49 2.01
N VAL A 76 2.57 0.48 1.78
CA VAL A 76 1.65 -0.31 2.63
C VAL A 76 1.50 -1.76 2.20
N GLN A 77 1.84 -2.11 0.95
CA GLN A 77 1.83 -3.50 0.52
C GLN A 77 3.24 -4.07 0.50
N ILE A 78 4.17 -3.47 -0.26
CA ILE A 78 5.48 -4.08 -0.49
C ILE A 78 6.37 -3.99 0.76
N VAL A 79 6.61 -2.78 1.27
CA VAL A 79 7.46 -2.59 2.47
C VAL A 79 6.90 -3.31 3.69
N HIS A 80 5.58 -3.28 3.88
CA HIS A 80 4.92 -4.06 4.94
C HIS A 80 5.17 -5.57 4.80
N GLN A 81 4.98 -6.16 3.61
CA GLN A 81 5.26 -7.57 3.38
C GLN A 81 6.75 -7.92 3.55
N CYS A 82 7.65 -7.02 3.16
CA CYS A 82 9.07 -7.15 3.44
C CYS A 82 9.38 -7.17 4.94
N ALA A 83 8.70 -6.36 5.75
CA ALA A 83 8.89 -6.35 7.21
C ALA A 83 8.44 -7.65 7.89
N HIS A 84 7.54 -8.39 7.23
CA HIS A 84 7.14 -9.74 7.62
C HIS A 84 7.98 -10.84 6.97
N GLU A 85 8.96 -10.52 6.12
CA GLU A 85 9.78 -11.48 5.35
C GLU A 85 8.90 -12.40 4.46
N GLN A 86 7.79 -11.85 3.96
CA GLN A 86 6.76 -12.56 3.22
C GLN A 86 6.58 -12.07 1.78
N PHE A 87 7.41 -11.12 1.32
CA PHE A 87 7.28 -10.59 -0.03
C PHE A 87 7.73 -11.61 -1.08
N LEU A 88 8.99 -12.06 -0.99
CA LEU A 88 9.48 -13.24 -1.73
C LEU A 88 9.81 -14.42 -0.81
N GLY A 89 9.67 -14.26 0.51
CA GLY A 89 10.04 -15.30 1.47
C GLY A 89 11.55 -15.47 1.62
N ARG A 90 12.33 -14.46 1.23
CA ARG A 90 13.80 -14.46 1.26
C ARG A 90 14.28 -13.31 2.13
N GLU A 91 14.59 -13.60 3.38
CA GLU A 91 14.96 -12.60 4.40
C GLU A 91 15.90 -11.51 3.89
N LYS A 92 17.06 -11.88 3.32
CA LYS A 92 18.05 -10.92 2.82
C LYS A 92 17.52 -10.02 1.70
N PHE A 93 16.71 -10.59 0.80
CA PHE A 93 16.15 -9.81 -0.31
C PHE A 93 15.04 -8.89 0.19
N ASP A 94 14.15 -9.40 1.04
CA ASP A 94 13.04 -8.64 1.60
C ASP A 94 13.57 -7.47 2.47
N GLN A 95 14.63 -7.70 3.26
CA GLN A 95 15.33 -6.65 3.99
C GLN A 95 15.94 -5.59 3.07
N TRP A 96 16.73 -6.01 2.08
CA TRP A 96 17.35 -5.09 1.12
C TRP A 96 16.31 -4.26 0.35
N LEU A 97 15.23 -4.90 -0.12
CA LEU A 97 14.16 -4.24 -0.84
C LEU A 97 13.40 -3.26 0.06
N GLY A 98 13.09 -3.67 1.30
CA GLY A 98 12.44 -2.82 2.28
C GLY A 98 13.25 -1.56 2.61
N GLU A 99 14.55 -1.71 2.86
CA GLU A 99 15.46 -0.58 3.09
C GLU A 99 15.54 0.35 1.88
N THR A 100 15.72 -0.23 0.69
CA THR A 100 15.84 0.53 -0.57
C THR A 100 14.58 1.36 -0.81
N LEU A 101 13.39 0.74 -0.66
CA LEU A 101 12.12 1.44 -0.84
C LEU A 101 11.88 2.47 0.27
N SER A 102 12.31 2.22 1.51
CA SER A 102 12.20 3.20 2.59
C SER A 102 13.01 4.46 2.31
N ILE A 103 14.24 4.30 1.82
CA ILE A 103 15.10 5.43 1.41
C ILE A 103 14.48 6.17 0.23
N PHE A 104 14.08 5.42 -0.80
CA PHE A 104 13.53 6.00 -2.04
C PHE A 104 12.24 6.79 -1.80
N LEU A 105 11.36 6.29 -0.93
CA LEU A 105 10.11 6.97 -0.56
C LEU A 105 10.30 8.02 0.54
N MET A 106 11.52 8.19 1.06
CA MET A 106 11.84 9.07 2.17
C MET A 106 10.94 8.83 3.40
N ILE A 107 10.65 7.57 3.69
CA ILE A 107 9.88 7.17 4.87
C ILE A 107 10.83 6.74 6.01
N GLY A 108 10.26 6.41 7.17
CA GLY A 108 11.02 5.98 8.34
C GLY A 108 11.95 4.80 8.06
N ASN A 109 13.04 4.75 8.83
CA ASN A 109 14.07 3.73 8.73
C ASN A 109 13.47 2.31 8.81
N PHE A 110 13.82 1.45 7.86
CA PHE A 110 13.19 0.13 7.70
C PHE A 110 13.43 -0.82 8.89
N PRO A 111 14.64 -1.00 9.44
CA PRO A 111 14.85 -1.83 10.63
C PRO A 111 14.06 -1.34 11.84
N THR A 112 13.98 -0.01 12.03
CA THR A 112 13.16 0.59 13.09
C THR A 112 11.69 0.28 12.87
N TYR A 113 11.19 0.45 11.63
CA TYR A 113 9.84 0.08 11.24
C TYR A 113 9.55 -1.39 11.52
N CYS A 114 10.42 -2.33 11.14
CA CYS A 114 10.23 -3.75 11.43
C CYS A 114 10.09 -4.04 12.93
N GLN A 115 10.90 -3.39 13.76
CA GLN A 115 10.88 -3.57 15.21
C GLN A 115 9.61 -3.01 15.85
N THR A 116 9.24 -1.76 15.53
CA THR A 116 8.04 -1.11 16.09
C THR A 116 6.77 -1.72 15.52
N HIS A 117 6.75 -2.10 14.24
CA HIS A 117 5.58 -2.70 13.61
C HIS A 117 5.22 -4.06 14.22
N LYS A 118 6.22 -4.92 14.49
CA LYS A 118 6.01 -6.20 15.19
C LYS A 118 5.61 -6.00 16.66
N LYS A 119 6.15 -4.99 17.35
CA LYS A 119 5.93 -4.75 18.79
C LYS A 119 4.65 -3.98 19.11
N ASP A 120 4.33 -2.95 18.32
CA ASP A 120 3.32 -1.95 18.67
C ASP A 120 2.02 -2.19 17.90
N HIS A 121 2.10 -2.56 16.62
CA HIS A 121 0.93 -2.82 15.80
C HIS A 121 0.52 -4.30 15.75
N HIS A 122 1.47 -5.23 15.73
CA HIS A 122 1.16 -6.68 15.79
C HIS A 122 1.40 -7.31 17.17
N GLY A 123 1.85 -6.54 18.15
CA GLY A 123 2.01 -7.02 19.51
C GLY A 123 0.65 -7.24 20.17
N LEU A 124 0.38 -8.46 20.63
CA LEU A 124 -0.88 -8.85 21.28
C LEU A 124 -1.28 -7.94 22.46
N LYS A 125 -0.30 -7.29 23.11
CA LYS A 125 -0.54 -6.38 24.24
C LYS A 125 -0.80 -4.93 23.82
N ASN A 126 -0.44 -4.56 22.59
CA ASN A 126 -0.41 -3.17 22.13
C ASN A 126 -1.44 -2.87 21.04
N LEU A 127 -1.79 -3.87 20.21
CA LEU A 127 -2.78 -3.76 19.14
C LEU A 127 -4.12 -3.24 19.68
N MET A 128 -4.66 -2.18 19.05
CA MET A 128 -5.92 -1.52 19.45
C MET A 128 -5.94 -1.00 20.90
N THR A 129 -4.79 -0.62 21.43
CA THR A 129 -4.68 0.11 22.70
C THR A 129 -4.16 1.53 22.45
N PRO A 130 -4.21 2.46 23.42
CA PRO A 130 -3.67 3.82 23.26
C PRO A 130 -2.18 3.90 22.89
N THR A 131 -1.41 2.82 23.03
CA THR A 131 -0.01 2.74 22.60
C THR A 131 0.15 2.36 21.14
N ASP A 132 -0.89 1.85 20.47
CA ASP A 132 -0.91 1.66 19.01
C ASP A 132 -1.06 3.03 18.34
N PRO A 133 -0.06 3.48 17.55
CA PRO A 133 -0.09 4.77 16.88
C PRO A 133 -1.34 5.02 16.03
N THR A 134 -1.89 3.97 15.41
CA THR A 134 -3.09 4.06 14.56
C THR A 134 -4.33 4.26 15.43
N PHE A 135 -4.43 3.49 16.51
CA PHE A 135 -5.55 3.60 17.44
C PHE A 135 -5.56 4.96 18.14
N HIS A 136 -4.42 5.43 18.63
CA HIS A 136 -4.27 6.75 19.23
C HIS A 136 -4.67 7.87 18.25
N PHE A 137 -4.25 7.78 16.99
CA PHE A 137 -4.63 8.73 15.97
C PHE A 137 -6.15 8.77 15.73
N LEU A 138 -6.78 7.60 15.61
CA LEU A 138 -8.24 7.50 15.43
C LEU A 138 -9.02 8.01 16.64
N GLN A 139 -8.51 7.79 17.85
CA GLN A 139 -9.07 8.35 19.08
C GLN A 139 -8.91 9.88 19.12
N THR A 140 -7.74 10.40 18.73
CA THR A 140 -7.48 11.85 18.65
C THR A 140 -8.41 12.55 17.67
N LEU A 141 -8.77 11.89 16.56
CA LEU A 141 -9.75 12.38 15.59
C LEU A 141 -11.20 12.25 16.05
N GLY A 142 -11.46 11.64 17.21
CA GLY A 142 -12.82 11.41 17.71
C GLY A 142 -13.59 10.31 16.96
N LEU A 143 -12.91 9.52 16.11
CA LEU A 143 -13.52 8.43 15.35
C LEU A 143 -13.72 7.17 16.20
N LEU A 144 -13.01 7.07 17.32
CA LEU A 144 -13.18 6.02 18.33
C LEU A 144 -13.55 6.68 19.66
N ASN A 145 -14.82 6.57 20.04
CA ASN A 145 -15.31 7.09 21.31
C ASN A 145 -15.27 5.99 22.37
N ILE A 146 -14.06 5.68 22.85
CA ILE A 146 -13.84 4.73 23.93
C ILE A 146 -13.47 5.59 25.15
N LYS A 147 -14.40 5.69 26.10
CA LYS A 147 -14.12 6.32 27.40
C LYS A 147 -13.06 5.47 28.13
N PRO A 148 -12.13 6.12 28.85
CA PRO A 148 -11.15 5.41 29.67
C PRO A 148 -11.83 4.54 30.73
#